data_AF-W1NXH1-F1
#
_entry.id   AF-W1NXH1-F1
#
_cell.length_a   1.000
_cell.length_b   1.000
_cell.length_c   1.000
_cell.angle_alpha   90.00
_cell.angle_beta   90.00
_cell.angle_gamma   90.00
#
_symmetry.space_group_name_H-M   'P 1'
#
loop_
_entity.id
_entity.type
_entity.pdbx_description
1 polymer ?
#
loop_
_entity_poly.entity_id
_entity_poly.type
_entity_poly.pdbx_seq_one_letter_code
_entity_poly.pdbx_strand_id
1 'polypeptide(L)'
;MANLLYTQYAGLQFHNLQKPKLVREKTSRYLTLSPLMAVSSPSSKTVIDWKEATSHLFSDDMRPIMLFDGVCNLCNGGVRFVREFDRSGKMRFEALQSESGRKLLQRSGRTPDDISSVVLVEKDRSYIKSEAVLRIMEYMDVPFPQMALFLQLMPLFMRDAVYDNIANNRYTIFGQSDSCEI
;
A
#
# COMPACT_ATOMS: atom_id res chain seq x y z
N MET A 1 27.27 -31.08 -8.60
CA MET A 1 27.14 -31.65 -9.96
C MET A 1 25.68 -31.41 -10.37
N ALA A 2 25.39 -30.23 -10.94
CA ALA A 2 24.92 -30.07 -12.33
C ALA A 2 23.56 -30.80 -12.54
N ASN A 3 22.41 -30.14 -12.43
CA ASN A 3 21.82 -29.18 -13.39
C ASN A 3 21.71 -29.81 -14.79
N LEU A 4 20.48 -30.03 -15.29
CA LEU A 4 20.02 -30.51 -16.63
C LEU A 4 18.75 -31.37 -16.38
N LEU A 5 17.57 -31.24 -16.98
CA LEU A 5 17.11 -30.57 -18.18
C LEU A 5 15.61 -30.28 -18.06
N TYR A 6 15.27 -29.04 -18.36
CA TYR A 6 13.92 -28.55 -18.62
C TYR A 6 13.60 -28.83 -20.09
N THR A 7 12.71 -29.79 -20.38
CA THR A 7 12.14 -29.93 -21.74
C THR A 7 10.80 -30.65 -21.70
N GLN A 8 9.69 -29.93 -21.91
CA GLN A 8 8.51 -30.50 -22.56
C GLN A 8 7.68 -29.41 -23.27
N TYR A 9 7.88 -29.35 -24.59
CA TYR A 9 6.90 -29.18 -25.68
C TYR A 9 5.64 -28.33 -25.43
N ALA A 10 5.50 -27.21 -26.13
CA ALA A 10 4.74 -27.05 -27.39
C ALA A 10 3.22 -27.05 -27.15
N GLY A 11 2.41 -26.10 -27.60
CA GLY A 11 2.54 -25.05 -28.59
C GLY A 11 1.10 -24.80 -29.05
N LEU A 12 0.66 -23.56 -29.19
CA LEU A 12 -0.60 -23.23 -29.88
C LEU A 12 -0.53 -21.79 -30.38
N GLN A 13 -0.92 -21.68 -31.65
CA GLN A 13 -0.73 -20.55 -32.52
C GLN A 13 -1.60 -19.35 -32.15
N PHE A 14 -1.04 -18.14 -32.25
CA PHE A 14 -1.83 -16.93 -32.41
C PHE A 14 -1.50 -16.29 -33.76
N HIS A 15 -2.54 -16.29 -34.60
CA HIS A 15 -2.63 -15.64 -35.90
C HIS A 15 -2.51 -14.11 -35.79
N ASN A 16 -1.93 -13.53 -36.86
CA ASN A 16 -2.21 -12.20 -37.40
C ASN A 16 -2.17 -10.99 -36.45
N LEU A 17 -1.01 -10.33 -36.40
CA LEU A 17 -0.97 -8.88 -36.28
C LEU A 17 0.00 -8.30 -37.32
N GLN A 18 -0.62 -7.54 -38.23
CA GLN A 18 -0.04 -6.80 -39.35
C GLN A 18 1.10 -5.88 -38.86
N LYS A 19 2.32 -6.07 -39.38
CA LYS A 19 3.45 -5.15 -39.17
C LYS A 19 3.31 -3.93 -40.08
N PRO A 20 3.36 -2.68 -39.59
CA PRO A 20 3.56 -1.52 -40.45
C PRO A 20 5.02 -1.45 -40.94
N LYS A 21 5.15 -1.03 -42.21
CA LYS A 21 6.36 -1.02 -43.04
C LYS A 21 7.46 -0.12 -42.46
N LEU A 22 8.66 -0.69 -42.29
CA LEU A 22 9.92 0.05 -42.10
C LEU A 22 10.17 0.95 -43.32
N VAL A 23 10.24 2.25 -43.10
CA VAL A 23 10.65 3.24 -44.11
C VAL A 23 12.17 3.39 -44.05
N ARG A 24 12.78 2.86 -45.11
CA ARG A 24 14.11 3.08 -45.70
C ARG A 24 14.95 4.24 -45.13
N GLU A 25 16.06 3.89 -44.48
CA GLU A 25 17.21 4.77 -44.23
C GLU A 25 17.74 5.38 -45.54
N LYS A 26 18.03 6.70 -45.50
CA LYS A 26 18.97 7.36 -46.41
C LYS A 26 20.03 8.05 -45.58
N THR A 27 21.22 7.49 -45.64
CA THR A 27 22.52 8.09 -45.30
C THR A 27 22.69 9.49 -45.91
N SER A 28 23.16 10.46 -45.11
CA SER A 28 23.87 11.63 -45.62
C SER A 28 24.92 12.11 -44.63
N ARG A 29 26.04 12.57 -45.18
CA ARG A 29 27.36 12.70 -44.57
C ARG A 29 27.49 13.98 -43.72
N TYR A 30 28.36 13.86 -42.71
CA TYR A 30 28.96 14.85 -41.83
C TYR A 30 29.15 16.28 -42.38
N LEU A 31 28.84 17.29 -41.54
CA LEU A 31 29.46 18.62 -41.51
C LEU A 31 29.33 19.24 -40.08
N THR A 32 30.45 19.20 -39.36
CA THR A 32 31.06 20.16 -38.40
C THR A 32 30.23 21.08 -37.44
N LEU A 33 30.76 21.13 -36.20
CA LEU A 33 30.94 22.28 -35.25
C LEU A 33 30.12 22.36 -33.94
N SER A 34 30.90 22.37 -32.84
CA SER A 34 30.70 22.94 -31.48
C SER A 34 30.12 22.06 -30.35
N PRO A 35 30.71 22.11 -29.13
CA PRO A 35 30.32 21.26 -28.01
C PRO A 35 29.11 21.87 -27.29
N LEU A 36 27.90 21.44 -27.65
CA LEU A 36 26.78 21.58 -26.74
C LEU A 36 26.92 20.49 -25.67
N MET A 37 27.14 20.94 -24.44
CA MET A 37 26.81 20.22 -23.22
C MET A 37 25.54 19.39 -23.46
N ALA A 38 25.69 18.07 -23.51
CA ALA A 38 24.55 17.17 -23.51
C ALA A 38 23.91 17.27 -22.12
N VAL A 39 23.02 18.24 -21.96
CA VAL A 39 22.06 18.26 -20.86
C VAL A 39 21.22 17.00 -21.04
N SER A 40 21.56 15.98 -20.25
CA SER A 40 20.74 14.78 -20.09
C SER A 40 19.40 15.22 -19.52
N SER A 41 18.42 15.38 -20.40
CA SER A 41 17.03 15.64 -20.06
C SER A 41 16.47 14.41 -19.31
N PRO A 42 16.03 14.52 -18.04
CA PRO A 42 15.26 13.44 -17.43
C PRO A 42 13.81 13.63 -17.86
N SER A 43 13.48 13.17 -19.08
CA SER A 43 12.11 12.89 -19.47
C SER A 43 11.71 11.53 -18.91
N SER A 44 11.45 11.48 -17.59
CA SER A 44 10.71 10.40 -16.97
C SER A 44 9.64 11.05 -16.11
N LYS A 45 8.38 10.75 -16.41
CA LYS A 45 7.27 11.03 -15.50
C LYS A 45 7.70 10.50 -14.11
N THR A 46 7.75 11.36 -13.12
CA THR A 46 8.24 11.06 -11.78
C THR A 46 7.33 10.03 -11.12
N VAL A 47 7.72 8.75 -11.18
CA VAL A 47 7.17 7.74 -10.29
C VAL A 47 7.66 8.10 -8.90
N ILE A 48 6.80 8.69 -8.08
CA ILE A 48 7.14 9.02 -6.69
C ILE A 48 7.35 7.70 -5.95
N ASP A 49 8.56 7.48 -5.45
CA ASP A 49 8.83 6.39 -4.51
C ASP A 49 8.30 6.79 -3.13
N TRP A 50 7.08 6.37 -2.83
CA TRP A 50 6.44 6.64 -1.55
C TRP A 50 7.12 5.94 -0.38
N LYS A 51 7.93 4.88 -0.61
CA LYS A 51 8.73 4.24 0.44
C LYS A 51 9.86 5.16 0.88
N GLU A 52 10.55 5.78 -0.08
CA GLU A 52 11.58 6.78 0.20
C GLU A 52 10.97 8.06 0.77
N ALA A 53 9.88 8.57 0.19
CA ALA A 53 9.24 9.81 0.65
C ALA A 53 8.74 9.76 2.10
N THR A 54 8.52 8.56 2.65
CA THR A 54 8.07 8.33 4.04
C THR A 54 9.13 7.67 4.92
N SER A 55 10.37 7.48 4.43
CA SER A 55 11.45 6.82 5.17
C SER A 55 11.76 7.51 6.50
N HIS A 56 11.72 8.84 6.50
CA HIS A 56 11.90 9.70 7.67
C HIS A 56 10.85 9.48 8.77
N LEU A 57 9.66 8.92 8.46
CA LEU A 57 8.64 8.61 9.48
C LEU A 57 9.00 7.37 10.32
N PHE A 58 10.05 6.64 9.92
CA PHE A 58 10.57 5.45 10.58
C PHE A 58 12.08 5.54 10.90
N SER A 59 12.69 6.74 10.88
CA SER A 59 14.11 6.93 11.21
C SER A 59 14.40 6.70 12.69
N ASP A 60 13.64 7.36 13.54
CA ASP A 60 13.86 7.39 14.99
C ASP A 60 12.89 6.49 15.76
N ASP A 61 11.77 6.13 15.14
CA ASP A 61 10.75 5.25 15.71
C ASP A 61 10.30 4.19 14.69
N MET A 62 10.64 2.94 14.98
CA MET A 62 10.35 1.79 14.15
C MET A 62 8.95 1.20 14.36
N ARG A 63 8.19 1.72 15.34
CA ARG A 63 6.85 1.22 15.64
C ARG A 63 5.92 1.38 14.44
N PRO A 64 5.09 0.37 14.14
CA PRO A 64 4.07 0.46 13.09
C PRO A 64 3.10 1.61 13.32
N ILE A 65 2.58 2.16 12.22
CA ILE A 65 1.61 3.26 12.21
C ILE A 65 0.26 2.72 11.72
N MET A 66 -0.75 2.77 12.57
CA MET A 66 -2.14 2.50 12.21
C MET A 66 -2.76 3.79 11.64
N LEU A 67 -3.15 3.73 10.35
CA LEU A 67 -3.88 4.80 9.72
C LEU A 67 -5.39 4.68 10.01
N PHE A 68 -6.03 5.79 10.32
CA PHE A 68 -7.46 5.83 10.62
C PHE A 68 -8.15 7.07 10.04
N ASP A 69 -9.47 6.97 9.81
CA ASP A 69 -10.30 8.09 9.41
C ASP A 69 -10.83 8.85 10.64
N GLY A 70 -10.34 10.08 10.86
CA GLY A 70 -10.68 10.89 12.02
C GLY A 70 -12.14 11.35 12.10
N VAL A 71 -12.89 11.35 10.99
CA VAL A 71 -14.34 11.70 11.00
C VAL A 71 -15.25 10.49 11.17
N CYS A 72 -14.71 9.27 11.16
CA CYS A 72 -15.49 8.05 11.28
C CYS A 72 -15.55 7.55 12.73
N ASN A 73 -16.76 7.50 13.30
CA ASN A 73 -16.99 7.02 14.67
C ASN A 73 -16.51 5.58 14.90
N LEU A 74 -16.70 4.70 13.91
CA LEU A 74 -16.21 3.33 13.97
C LEU A 74 -14.67 3.28 14.02
N CYS A 75 -14.00 4.07 13.17
CA CYS A 75 -12.53 4.13 13.14
C CYS A 75 -11.99 4.71 14.44
N ASN A 76 -12.60 5.78 14.94
CA ASN A 76 -12.24 6.40 16.21
C ASN A 76 -12.42 5.44 17.40
N GLY A 77 -13.55 4.72 17.44
CA GLY A 77 -13.78 3.64 18.41
C GLY A 77 -12.72 2.53 18.31
N GLY A 78 -12.34 2.14 17.10
CA GLY A 78 -11.26 1.19 16.84
C GLY A 78 -9.91 1.66 17.38
N VAL A 79 -9.52 2.91 17.14
CA VAL A 79 -8.28 3.48 17.69
C VAL A 79 -8.29 3.48 19.22
N ARG A 80 -9.40 3.90 19.85
CA ARG A 80 -9.55 3.87 21.32
C ARG A 80 -9.40 2.45 21.86
N PHE A 81 -10.04 1.48 21.21
CA PHE A 81 -9.93 0.07 21.56
C PHE A 81 -8.49 -0.45 21.45
N VAL A 82 -7.81 -0.17 20.34
CA VAL A 82 -6.42 -0.59 20.16
C VAL A 82 -5.50 0.07 21.18
N ARG A 83 -5.70 1.36 21.50
CA ARG A 83 -4.92 2.07 22.53
C ARG A 83 -5.09 1.46 23.93
N GLU A 84 -6.30 1.04 24.28
CA GLU A 84 -6.59 0.40 25.57
C GLU A 84 -5.84 -0.93 25.73
N PHE A 85 -5.69 -1.68 24.63
CA PHE A 85 -5.03 -2.99 24.59
C PHE A 85 -3.61 -2.96 24.02
N ASP A 86 -3.00 -1.79 23.86
CA ASP A 86 -1.58 -1.63 23.56
C ASP A 86 -0.90 -0.84 24.69
N ARG A 87 -0.87 -1.41 25.89
CA ARG A 87 -0.41 -0.69 27.10
C ARG A 87 1.09 -0.39 27.06
N SER A 88 1.84 -1.19 26.30
CA SER A 88 3.27 -0.96 26.04
C SER A 88 3.55 0.06 24.94
N GLY A 89 2.52 0.55 24.24
CA GLY A 89 2.66 1.49 23.14
C GLY A 89 3.53 0.93 22.01
N LYS A 90 3.24 -0.26 21.51
CA LYS A 90 3.91 -0.88 20.35
C LYS A 90 3.50 -0.25 19.03
N MET A 91 2.37 0.47 18.97
CA MET A 91 1.85 1.13 17.78
C MET A 91 1.80 2.66 17.93
N ARG A 92 1.83 3.32 16.78
CA ARG A 92 1.50 4.74 16.59
C ARG A 92 0.21 4.87 15.79
N PHE A 93 -0.45 6.01 15.88
CA PHE A 93 -1.69 6.30 15.17
C PHE A 93 -1.53 7.57 14.36
N GLU A 94 -2.04 7.57 13.14
CA GLU A 94 -1.97 8.71 12.23
C GLU A 94 -3.29 8.86 11.48
N ALA A 95 -3.82 10.09 11.46
CA ALA A 95 -5.08 10.37 10.79
C ALA A 95 -4.85 10.45 9.27
N LEU A 96 -5.75 9.86 8.48
CA LEU A 96 -5.68 9.91 7.02
C LEU A 96 -5.80 11.34 6.45
N GLN A 97 -6.34 12.27 7.23
CA GLN A 97 -6.47 13.68 6.87
C GLN A 97 -5.16 14.46 6.95
N SER A 98 -4.13 13.94 7.63
CA SER A 98 -2.83 14.61 7.76
C SER A 98 -1.96 14.42 6.51
N GLU A 99 -0.97 15.28 6.33
CA GLU A 99 -0.02 15.17 5.22
C GLU A 99 0.77 13.84 5.27
N SER A 100 1.24 13.46 6.45
CA SER A 100 1.93 12.18 6.70
C SER A 100 1.02 10.99 6.44
N GLY A 101 -0.22 11.03 6.92
CA GLY A 101 -1.23 9.99 6.70
C GLY A 101 -1.53 9.76 5.22
N ARG A 102 -1.71 10.82 4.44
CA ARG A 102 -1.93 10.72 2.98
C ARG A 102 -0.73 10.09 2.25
N LYS A 103 0.50 10.47 2.61
CA LYS A 103 1.72 9.87 2.03
C LYS A 103 1.86 8.38 2.39
N LEU A 104 1.57 8.02 3.64
CA LEU A 104 1.58 6.63 4.11
C LEU A 104 0.49 5.79 3.43
N LEU A 105 -0.69 6.37 3.18
CA LEU A 105 -1.76 5.71 2.43
C LEU A 105 -1.32 5.44 0.98
N GLN A 106 -0.71 6.41 0.31
CA GLN A 106 -0.19 6.24 -1.05
C GLN A 106 0.92 5.18 -1.12
N ARG A 107 1.81 5.15 -0.12
CA ARG A 107 2.82 4.09 0.03
C ARG A 107 2.22 2.69 0.08
N SER A 108 1.00 2.54 0.62
CA SER A 108 0.30 1.25 0.67
C SER A 108 -0.37 0.85 -0.66
N GLY A 109 -0.18 1.63 -1.73
CA GLY A 109 -0.79 1.38 -3.05
C GLY A 109 -2.26 1.81 -3.14
N ARG A 110 -2.75 2.57 -2.15
CA ARG A 110 -4.10 3.12 -2.11
C ARG A 110 -4.16 4.53 -2.68
N THR A 111 -5.32 4.95 -3.15
CA THR A 111 -5.53 6.35 -3.53
C THR A 111 -5.63 7.22 -2.27
N PRO A 112 -5.23 8.49 -2.33
CA PRO A 112 -5.28 9.39 -1.15
C PRO A 112 -6.66 9.58 -0.55
N ASP A 113 -7.71 9.32 -1.34
CA ASP A 113 -9.10 9.54 -0.95
C ASP A 113 -9.81 8.22 -0.60
N ASP A 114 -9.08 7.10 -0.61
CA ASP A 114 -9.56 5.80 -0.14
C ASP A 114 -9.51 5.70 1.39
N ILE A 115 -10.42 6.44 2.01
CA ILE A 115 -10.64 6.44 3.47
C ILE A 115 -11.44 5.22 3.95
N SER A 116 -11.67 4.23 3.07
CA SER A 116 -12.56 3.11 3.34
C SER A 116 -11.93 1.97 4.12
N SER A 117 -10.61 2.00 4.27
CA SER A 117 -9.84 0.86 4.72
C SER A 117 -8.90 1.20 5.86
N VAL A 118 -8.88 0.33 6.86
CA VAL A 118 -7.84 0.29 7.89
C VAL A 118 -6.55 -0.12 7.20
N VAL A 119 -5.49 0.63 7.46
CA VAL A 119 -4.16 0.38 6.92
C VAL A 119 -3.17 0.38 8.08
N LEU A 120 -2.31 -0.63 8.13
CA LEU A 120 -1.18 -0.66 9.03
C LEU A 120 0.10 -0.53 8.19
N VAL A 121 0.95 0.44 8.53
CA VAL A 121 2.21 0.66 7.84
C VAL A 121 3.38 0.33 8.76
N GLU A 122 4.20 -0.61 8.31
CA GLU A 122 5.50 -0.93 8.87
C GLU A 122 6.61 -0.32 8.00
N LYS A 123 7.84 -0.30 8.52
CA LYS A 123 9.01 0.25 7.80
C LYS A 123 9.24 -0.39 6.43
N ASP A 124 8.90 -1.66 6.25
CA ASP A 124 9.20 -2.37 5.01
C ASP A 124 7.98 -2.78 4.20
N ARG A 125 6.81 -2.78 4.83
CA ARG A 125 5.57 -3.26 4.21
C ARG A 125 4.35 -2.54 4.77
N SER A 126 3.21 -2.74 4.13
CA SER A 126 1.91 -2.26 4.58
C SER A 126 0.88 -3.37 4.47
N TYR A 127 -0.14 -3.29 5.31
CA TYR A 127 -1.24 -4.22 5.37
C TYR A 127 -2.54 -3.45 5.20
N ILE A 128 -3.53 -4.05 4.54
CA ILE A 128 -4.81 -3.42 4.24
C ILE A 128 -5.97 -4.34 4.64
N LYS A 129 -7.16 -3.76 4.84
CA LYS A 129 -8.40 -4.51 5.11
C LYS A 129 -8.25 -5.51 6.26
N SER A 130 -8.73 -6.75 6.08
CA SER A 130 -8.68 -7.77 7.13
C SER A 130 -7.25 -8.16 7.50
N GLU A 131 -6.29 -8.06 6.57
CA GLU A 131 -4.87 -8.31 6.87
C GLU A 131 -4.30 -7.26 7.84
N ALA A 132 -4.68 -5.97 7.65
CA ALA A 132 -4.32 -4.92 8.60
C ALA A 132 -4.90 -5.20 9.98
N VAL A 133 -6.17 -5.59 10.06
CA VAL A 133 -6.84 -5.90 11.34
C VAL A 133 -6.14 -7.03 12.07
N LEU A 134 -5.83 -8.14 11.39
CA LEU A 134 -5.10 -9.24 12.02
C LEU A 134 -3.71 -8.82 12.48
N ARG A 135 -2.99 -8.07 11.65
CA ARG A 135 -1.65 -7.61 12.01
C ARG A 135 -1.67 -6.65 13.20
N ILE A 136 -2.66 -5.77 13.31
CA ILE A 136 -2.88 -4.91 14.48
C ILE A 136 -3.11 -5.76 15.74
N MET A 137 -3.93 -6.80 15.65
CA MET A 137 -4.21 -7.70 16.78
C MET A 137 -2.94 -8.41 17.30
N GLU A 138 -1.96 -8.68 16.44
CA GLU A 138 -0.67 -9.26 16.85
C GLU A 138 0.19 -8.29 17.68
N TYR A 139 0.00 -6.97 17.51
CA TYR A 139 0.69 -5.96 18.31
C TYR A 139 -0.02 -5.67 19.64
N MET A 140 -1.30 -5.98 19.75
CA MET A 140 -2.06 -5.81 20.99
C MET A 140 -1.62 -6.80 22.08
N ASP A 141 -2.00 -6.51 23.32
CA ASP A 141 -1.76 -7.35 24.47
C ASP A 141 -2.60 -8.64 24.41
N VAL A 142 -2.26 -9.65 25.21
CA VAL A 142 -3.02 -10.91 25.23
C VAL A 142 -4.49 -10.67 25.64
N PRO A 143 -5.47 -11.34 25.01
CA PRO A 143 -5.34 -12.53 24.15
C PRO A 143 -5.34 -12.26 22.63
N PHE A 144 -5.26 -11.01 22.17
CA PHE A 144 -5.49 -10.67 20.76
C PHE A 144 -4.52 -11.33 19.77
N PRO A 145 -3.20 -11.47 20.06
CA PRO A 145 -2.31 -12.19 19.15
C PRO A 145 -2.70 -13.65 18.95
N GLN A 146 -3.30 -14.31 19.97
CA GLN A 146 -3.78 -15.68 19.85
C GLN A 146 -5.02 -15.74 18.96
N MET A 147 -5.95 -14.81 19.13
CA MET A 147 -7.14 -14.68 18.28
C MET A 147 -6.75 -14.41 16.81
N ALA A 148 -5.74 -13.57 16.58
CA ALA A 148 -5.24 -13.28 15.24
C ALA A 148 -4.77 -14.55 14.52
N LEU A 149 -4.00 -15.38 15.22
CA LEU A 149 -3.53 -16.68 14.71
C LEU A 149 -4.70 -17.59 14.31
N PHE A 150 -5.76 -17.68 15.13
CA PHE A 150 -6.94 -18.47 14.79
C PHE A 150 -7.71 -17.91 13.59
N LEU A 151 -7.88 -16.59 13.51
CA LEU A 151 -8.57 -15.93 12.40
C LEU A 151 -7.76 -16.00 11.10
N GLN A 152 -6.44 -16.16 11.16
CA GLN A 152 -5.60 -16.35 9.99
C GLN A 152 -5.91 -17.66 9.24
N LEU A 153 -6.51 -18.64 9.92
CA LEU A 153 -6.98 -19.89 9.31
C LEU A 153 -8.25 -19.70 8.46
N MET A 154 -9.00 -18.61 8.66
CA MET A 154 -10.16 -18.33 7.84
C MET A 154 -9.73 -17.87 6.44
N PRO A 155 -10.41 -18.34 5.36
CA PRO A 155 -10.10 -17.92 4.00
C PRO A 155 -10.19 -16.41 3.81
N LEU A 156 -9.25 -15.86 3.03
CA LEU A 156 -9.15 -14.41 2.78
C LEU A 156 -10.48 -13.82 2.28
N PHE A 157 -11.15 -14.48 1.34
CA PHE A 157 -12.41 -13.99 0.77
C PHE A 157 -13.51 -13.84 1.83
N MET A 158 -13.56 -14.71 2.83
CA MET A 158 -14.58 -14.64 3.89
C MET A 158 -14.30 -13.44 4.80
N ARG A 159 -13.05 -13.29 5.22
CA ARG A 159 -12.64 -12.19 6.10
C ARG A 159 -12.77 -10.84 5.42
N ASP A 160 -12.38 -10.75 4.15
CA ASP A 160 -12.53 -9.52 3.38
C ASP A 160 -14.00 -9.22 3.07
N ALA A 161 -14.87 -10.22 2.86
CA ALA A 161 -16.30 -9.99 2.72
C ALA A 161 -16.92 -9.42 4.00
N VAL A 162 -16.55 -9.96 5.17
CA VAL A 162 -16.99 -9.41 6.48
C VAL A 162 -16.46 -7.98 6.65
N TYR A 163 -15.18 -7.77 6.34
CA TYR A 163 -14.56 -6.46 6.40
C TYR A 163 -15.28 -5.44 5.52
N ASP A 164 -15.48 -5.76 4.25
CA ASP A 164 -16.10 -4.87 3.27
C ASP A 164 -17.55 -4.56 3.65
N ASN A 165 -18.29 -5.54 4.21
CA ASN A 165 -19.64 -5.28 4.73
C ASN A 165 -19.63 -4.25 5.87
N ILE A 166 -18.72 -4.36 6.83
CA ILE A 166 -18.60 -3.39 7.92
C ILE A 166 -18.16 -2.02 7.39
N ALA A 167 -17.12 -2.01 6.54
CA ALA A 167 -16.54 -0.79 5.99
C ALA A 167 -17.55 0.01 5.16
N ASN A 168 -18.37 -0.67 4.35
CA ASN A 168 -19.38 -0.02 3.50
C ASN A 168 -20.57 0.53 4.30
N ASN A 169 -20.87 -0.04 5.46
CA ASN A 169 -21.99 0.39 6.31
C ASN A 169 -21.57 1.30 7.48
N ARG A 170 -20.27 1.64 7.60
CA ARG A 170 -19.73 2.30 8.80
C ARG A 170 -20.41 3.64 9.13
N TYR A 171 -20.67 4.47 8.13
CA TYR A 171 -21.31 5.77 8.37
C TYR A 171 -22.81 5.65 8.62
N THR A 172 -23.47 4.67 7.99
CA THR A 172 -24.90 4.43 8.17
C THR A 172 -25.20 3.86 9.56
N ILE A 173 -24.32 2.99 10.08
CA ILE A 173 -24.53 2.31 11.37
C ILE A 173 -23.95 3.13 12.52
N PHE A 174 -22.77 3.73 12.36
CA PHE A 174 -22.03 4.38 13.45
C PHE A 174 -22.00 5.91 13.35
N GLY A 175 -22.38 6.49 12.22
CA GLY A 175 -22.35 7.95 12.00
C GLY A 175 -20.96 8.51 11.69
N GLN A 176 -20.90 9.85 11.65
CA GLN A 176 -19.70 10.65 11.46
C GLN A 176 -19.62 11.73 12.55
N SER A 177 -18.41 12.15 12.90
CA SER A 177 -18.14 13.32 13.74
C SER A 177 -17.76 14.52 12.88
N ASP A 178 -18.13 15.73 13.33
CA ASP A 178 -17.85 16.98 12.62
C ASP A 178 -16.36 17.37 12.63
N SER A 179 -15.54 16.72 13.46
CA SER A 179 -14.10 16.96 13.57
C SER A 179 -13.36 15.73 14.10
N CYS A 180 -12.03 15.68 13.92
CA CYS A 180 -11.18 14.63 14.48
C CYS A 180 -11.17 14.74 16.01
N GLU A 181 -11.65 13.71 16.70
CA GLU A 181 -11.81 13.70 18.16
C GLU A 181 -10.61 13.14 18.94
N ILE A 182 -9.59 12.60 18.23
CA ILE A 182 -8.49 11.82 18.81
C ILE A 182 -7.16 12.55 18.67
#